data_AF-A0A1G4X9N8-F1
#
_entry.id   AF-A0A1G4X9N8-F1
#
_cell.length_a   1.000
_cell.length_b   1.000
_cell.length_c   1.000
_cell.angle_alpha   90.00
_cell.angle_beta   90.00
_cell.angle_gamma   90.00
#
_symmetry.space_group_name_H-M   'P 1'
#
loop_
_entity.id
_entity.type
_entity.pdbx_description
1 polymer ?
#
loop_
_entity_poly.entity_id
_entity_poly.type
_entity_poly.pdbx_seq_one_letter_code
_entity_poly.pdbx_strand_id
1 'polypeptide(L)'
;MTTSEPSSRFGRAALFVGRAVGLAAPSDEDFVERVIATGGQTVQCCDDQGRVLVDGQPLDEPYLFEDDARPFGPVTLADGQLWVMGDHRSNSADSRDHGPISVDDVIGKASLIVWPPGRLGWIDSPDPRPTAAADPGPVALDAGPAGLSGPRVRRRRRRCRPVGRTPAAGGPRTRDGGR
;
A
#
# COMPACT_ATOMS: atom_id res chain seq x y z
N MET A 1 -4.35 11.74 27.90
CA MET A 1 -5.53 11.86 28.78
C MET A 1 -6.09 10.46 28.91
N THR A 2 -5.96 9.80 30.05
CA THR A 2 -6.39 8.41 30.23
C THR A 2 -7.91 8.35 30.36
N THR A 3 -8.62 7.79 29.38
CA THR A 3 -10.07 7.61 29.43
C THR A 3 -10.40 6.53 30.46
N SER A 4 -10.95 6.93 31.60
CA SER A 4 -11.33 6.01 32.68
C SER A 4 -12.52 5.12 32.28
N GLU A 5 -12.30 3.80 32.21
CA GLU A 5 -13.36 2.82 31.97
C GLU A 5 -14.44 2.83 33.09
N PRO A 6 -15.73 2.76 32.74
CA PRO A 6 -16.80 2.69 33.73
C PRO A 6 -16.84 1.34 34.46
N SER A 7 -16.89 1.39 35.80
CA SER A 7 -16.91 0.19 36.66
C SER A 7 -18.25 -0.55 36.71
N SER A 8 -19.29 -0.01 36.07
CA SER A 8 -20.64 -0.60 36.05
C SER A 8 -20.96 -1.26 34.70
N ARG A 9 -21.69 -2.39 34.76
CA ARG A 9 -22.08 -3.22 33.60
C ARG A 9 -22.87 -2.41 32.55
N PHE A 10 -23.77 -1.55 33.04
CA PHE A 10 -24.56 -0.65 32.20
C PHE A 10 -23.71 0.46 31.58
N GLY A 11 -22.74 1.00 32.32
CA GLY A 11 -21.80 1.99 31.79
C GLY A 11 -20.95 1.42 30.66
N ARG A 12 -20.48 0.17 30.78
CA ARG A 12 -19.72 -0.51 29.71
C ARG A 12 -20.59 -0.77 28.48
N ALA A 13 -21.85 -1.18 28.66
CA ALA A 13 -22.78 -1.38 27.54
C ALA A 13 -23.10 -0.07 26.81
N ALA A 14 -23.35 1.02 27.55
CA ALA A 14 -23.59 2.33 26.96
C ALA A 14 -22.35 2.87 26.24
N LEU A 15 -21.16 2.70 26.83
CA LEU A 15 -19.89 3.08 26.22
C LEU A 15 -19.62 2.27 24.94
N PHE A 16 -19.87 0.96 24.95
CA PHE A 16 -19.74 0.09 23.78
C PHE A 16 -20.63 0.57 22.63
N VAL A 17 -21.92 0.80 22.90
CA VAL A 17 -22.85 1.33 21.89
C VAL A 17 -22.40 2.70 21.42
N GLY A 18 -22.04 3.60 22.33
CA GLY A 18 -21.55 4.94 22.02
C GLY A 18 -20.31 4.93 21.12
N ARG A 19 -19.35 4.03 21.36
CA ARG A 19 -18.16 3.85 20.52
C ARG A 19 -18.51 3.30 19.15
N ALA A 20 -19.36 2.27 19.09
CA ALA A 20 -19.80 1.67 17.83
C ALA A 20 -20.51 2.68 16.90
N VAL A 21 -21.20 3.68 17.47
CA VAL A 21 -21.86 4.76 16.71
C VAL A 21 -21.07 6.08 16.65
N GLY A 22 -19.84 6.11 17.17
CA GLY A 22 -18.97 7.30 17.13
C GLY A 22 -19.37 8.47 18.04
N LEU A 23 -20.23 8.24 19.04
CA LEU A 23 -20.67 9.23 20.04
C LEU A 23 -19.83 9.24 21.33
N ALA A 24 -18.96 8.25 21.51
CA ALA A 24 -18.00 8.20 22.61
C ALA A 24 -16.57 8.13 22.05
N ALA A 25 -15.61 8.64 22.83
CA ALA A 25 -14.21 8.61 22.44
C ALA A 25 -13.78 7.14 22.19
N PRO A 26 -13.12 6.86 21.04
CA PRO A 26 -12.53 5.56 20.80
C PRO A 26 -11.53 5.21 21.91
N SER A 27 -11.23 3.92 22.07
CA SER A 27 -10.05 3.54 22.83
C SER A 27 -8.81 4.17 22.19
N ASP A 28 -7.75 4.42 22.95
CA ASP A 28 -6.45 4.81 22.38
C ASP A 28 -5.84 3.69 21.49
N GLU A 29 -6.51 2.53 21.42
CA GLU A 29 -6.14 1.33 20.66
C GLU A 29 -7.05 1.08 19.44
N ASP A 30 -8.11 1.88 19.23
CA ASP A 30 -9.01 1.72 18.08
C ASP A 30 -8.57 2.63 16.93
N PHE A 31 -8.20 2.03 15.79
CA PHE A 31 -7.71 2.75 14.61
C PHE A 31 -8.70 2.65 13.44
N VAL A 32 -8.72 3.68 12.59
CA VAL A 32 -9.49 3.68 11.33
C VAL A 32 -8.50 3.75 10.18
N GLU A 33 -8.30 2.60 9.53
CA GLU A 33 -7.39 2.44 8.41
C GLU A 33 -8.14 1.87 7.20
N ARG A 34 -7.56 2.01 6.00
CA ARG A 34 -8.11 1.39 4.79
C ARG A 34 -7.48 0.03 4.56
N VAL A 35 -8.30 -0.97 4.25
CA VAL A 35 -7.82 -2.26 3.74
C VAL A 35 -7.32 -2.09 2.31
N ILE A 36 -6.03 -2.38 2.11
CA ILE A 36 -5.35 -2.27 0.81
C ILE A 36 -5.23 -3.63 0.14
N ALA A 37 -4.94 -4.68 0.91
CA ALA A 37 -4.86 -6.05 0.42
C ALA A 37 -5.40 -7.04 1.46
N THR A 38 -5.82 -8.20 0.98
CA THR A 38 -6.41 -9.29 1.76
C THR A 38 -5.66 -10.62 1.53
N GLY A 39 -5.97 -11.63 2.33
CA GLY A 39 -5.34 -12.95 2.26
C GLY A 39 -5.20 -13.50 0.83
N GLY A 40 -4.04 -14.08 0.54
CA GLY A 40 -3.65 -14.58 -0.77
C GLY A 40 -3.05 -13.54 -1.70
N GLN A 41 -3.22 -12.24 -1.42
CA GLN A 41 -2.67 -11.17 -2.25
C GLN A 41 -1.25 -10.79 -1.83
N THR A 42 -0.48 -10.25 -2.76
CA THR A 42 0.85 -9.68 -2.50
C THR A 42 0.83 -8.17 -2.68
N VAL A 43 1.23 -7.43 -1.64
CA VAL A 43 1.29 -5.97 -1.65
C VAL A 43 2.74 -5.49 -1.58
N GLN A 44 3.04 -4.42 -2.30
CA GLN A 44 4.36 -3.81 -2.31
C GLN A 44 4.31 -2.34 -2.68
N CYS A 45 5.30 -1.59 -2.23
CA CYS A 45 5.58 -0.25 -2.73
C CYS A 45 6.96 -0.22 -3.40
N CYS A 46 7.14 0.46 -4.53
CA CYS A 46 6.18 1.16 -5.36
C CYS A 46 6.59 1.02 -6.83
N ASP A 47 5.69 1.39 -7.75
CA ASP A 47 6.05 1.49 -9.16
C ASP A 47 6.86 2.76 -9.44
N ASP A 48 7.27 2.97 -10.69
CA ASP A 48 8.04 4.15 -11.11
C ASP A 48 7.32 5.49 -10.86
N GLN A 49 6.01 5.45 -10.59
CA GLN A 49 5.17 6.61 -10.28
C GLN A 49 4.90 6.75 -8.78
N GLY A 50 5.48 5.90 -7.93
CA GLY A 50 5.28 5.94 -6.48
C GLY A 50 3.97 5.28 -6.02
N ARG A 51 3.29 4.52 -6.86
CA ARG A 51 2.01 3.88 -6.50
C ARG A 51 2.23 2.54 -5.81
N VAL A 52 1.39 2.26 -4.82
CA VAL A 52 1.27 0.93 -4.21
C VAL A 52 0.76 -0.06 -5.26
N LEU A 53 1.32 -1.27 -5.24
CA LEU A 53 0.86 -2.37 -6.07
C LEU A 53 0.27 -3.49 -5.23
N VAL A 54 -0.83 -4.06 -5.72
CA VAL A 54 -1.43 -5.30 -5.21
C VAL A 54 -1.48 -6.29 -6.36
N ASP A 55 -0.86 -7.46 -6.17
CA ASP A 55 -0.68 -8.49 -7.19
C ASP A 55 -0.01 -7.95 -8.48
N GLY A 56 0.91 -7.00 -8.30
CA GLY A 56 1.61 -6.32 -9.39
C GLY A 56 0.77 -5.30 -10.16
N GLN A 57 -0.47 -5.03 -9.76
CA GLN A 57 -1.31 -3.98 -10.34
C GLN A 57 -1.24 -2.71 -9.49
N PRO A 58 -0.94 -1.54 -10.08
CA PRO A 58 -0.94 -0.28 -9.35
C PRO A 58 -2.36 0.09 -8.93
N LEU A 59 -2.51 0.62 -7.72
CA LEU A 59 -3.79 1.11 -7.21
C LEU A 59 -4.13 2.49 -7.78
N ASP A 60 -5.42 2.72 -7.98
CA ASP A 60 -6.02 4.05 -8.15
C ASP A 60 -6.56 4.52 -6.80
N GLU A 61 -5.93 5.54 -6.22
CA GLU A 61 -6.14 5.96 -4.84
C GLU A 61 -6.63 7.42 -4.76
N PRO A 62 -7.84 7.74 -5.27
CA PRO A 62 -8.35 9.11 -5.29
C PRO A 62 -8.69 9.65 -3.88
N TYR A 63 -8.60 8.80 -2.86
CA TYR A 63 -8.87 9.12 -1.46
C TYR A 63 -7.63 9.62 -0.70
N LEU A 64 -6.44 9.61 -1.31
CA LEU A 64 -5.24 10.07 -0.63
C LEU A 64 -5.26 11.57 -0.36
N PHE A 65 -4.86 11.94 0.85
CA PHE A 65 -4.61 13.33 1.19
C PHE A 65 -3.17 13.73 0.83
N GLU A 66 -2.19 12.97 1.34
CA GLU A 66 -0.77 13.10 1.01
C GLU A 66 -0.14 11.71 0.92
N ASP A 67 0.76 11.56 -0.06
CA ASP A 67 1.54 10.34 -0.28
C ASP A 67 3.02 10.54 0.06
N ASP A 68 3.68 9.51 0.59
CA ASP A 68 5.11 9.50 0.91
C ASP A 68 5.92 8.50 0.06
N ALA A 69 5.24 7.65 -0.73
CA ALA A 69 5.84 6.58 -1.54
C ALA A 69 6.91 5.77 -0.78
N ARG A 70 6.72 5.58 0.54
CA ARG A 70 7.69 4.93 1.42
C ARG A 70 7.89 3.46 1.00
N PRO A 71 9.11 3.03 0.61
CA PRO A 71 9.34 1.66 0.14
C PRO A 71 9.00 0.60 1.18
N PHE A 72 8.33 -0.46 0.76
CA PHE A 72 8.06 -1.64 1.58
C PHE A 72 7.79 -2.88 0.71
N GLY A 73 7.86 -4.06 1.33
CA GLY A 73 7.50 -5.32 0.70
C GLY A 73 8.52 -5.81 -0.34
N PRO A 74 8.15 -6.81 -1.16
CA PRO A 74 6.82 -7.44 -1.23
C PRO A 74 6.41 -8.22 0.02
N VAL A 75 5.12 -8.20 0.34
CA VAL A 75 4.50 -8.96 1.43
C VAL A 75 3.30 -9.74 0.88
N THR A 76 3.36 -11.07 0.97
CA THR A 76 2.23 -11.95 0.66
C THR A 76 1.44 -12.23 1.93
N LEU A 77 0.14 -11.95 1.90
CA LEU A 77 -0.76 -12.12 3.03
C LEU A 77 -1.23 -13.58 3.13
N ALA A 78 -1.16 -14.15 4.33
CA ALA A 78 -1.82 -15.41 4.61
C ALA A 78 -3.34 -15.23 4.68
N ASP A 79 -4.08 -16.33 4.59
CA ASP A 79 -5.54 -16.32 4.79
C ASP A 79 -5.89 -15.68 6.14
N GLY A 80 -6.91 -14.82 6.15
CA GLY A 80 -7.33 -14.09 7.34
C GLY A 80 -6.45 -12.89 7.71
N GLN A 81 -5.38 -12.59 6.97
CA GLN A 81 -4.60 -11.37 7.16
C GLN A 81 -5.07 -10.22 6.27
N LEU A 82 -4.91 -9.01 6.77
CA LEU A 82 -5.17 -7.76 6.07
C LEU A 82 -3.91 -6.89 6.08
N TRP A 83 -3.64 -6.23 4.95
CA TRP A 83 -2.71 -5.10 4.91
C TRP A 83 -3.53 -3.82 4.94
N VAL A 84 -3.29 -2.98 5.96
CA VAL A 84 -4.02 -1.74 6.15
C VAL A 84 -3.09 -0.54 6.07
N MET A 85 -3.56 0.55 5.47
CA MET A 85 -2.81 1.79 5.34
C MET A 85 -3.71 3.00 5.54
N GLY A 86 -3.15 4.07 6.08
CA GLY A 86 -3.87 5.33 6.25
C GLY A 86 -3.99 6.10 4.95
N ASP A 87 -5.10 6.86 4.80
CA ASP A 87 -5.31 7.74 3.65
C ASP A 87 -4.37 8.98 3.70
N HIS A 88 -3.77 9.27 4.86
CA HIS A 88 -2.68 10.25 5.04
C HIS A 88 -1.35 9.49 5.20
N ARG A 89 -0.75 9.06 4.08
CA ARG A 89 0.38 8.11 4.05
C ARG A 89 1.59 8.62 4.82
N SER A 90 1.90 9.90 4.69
CA SER A 90 3.03 10.56 5.35
C SER A 90 2.90 10.64 6.87
N ASN A 91 1.72 10.36 7.44
CA ASN A 91 1.42 10.54 8.86
C ASN A 91 0.55 9.42 9.45
N SER A 92 0.67 8.19 8.94
CA SER A 92 0.01 7.01 9.52
C SER A 92 1.04 5.97 9.96
N ALA A 93 0.85 5.42 11.16
CA ALA A 93 1.57 4.27 11.68
C ALA A 93 0.73 3.02 11.42
N ASP A 94 0.94 2.39 10.26
CA ASP A 94 0.06 1.36 9.72
C ASP A 94 0.82 0.04 9.46
N SER A 95 0.32 -0.84 8.59
CA SER A 95 0.97 -2.12 8.31
C SER A 95 2.41 -1.96 7.77
N ARG A 96 2.78 -0.80 7.22
CA ARG A 96 4.17 -0.52 6.82
C ARG A 96 5.14 -0.52 8.00
N ASP A 97 4.65 -0.16 9.19
CA ASP A 97 5.43 -0.12 10.44
C ASP A 97 5.22 -1.37 11.31
N HIS A 98 4.00 -1.91 11.31
CA HIS A 98 3.58 -2.95 12.24
C HIS A 98 3.35 -4.34 11.61
N GLY A 99 3.31 -4.42 10.28
CA GLY A 99 2.99 -5.63 9.54
C GLY A 99 1.49 -5.86 9.37
N PRO A 100 1.11 -7.02 8.78
CA PRO A 100 -0.29 -7.39 8.58
C PRO A 100 -1.06 -7.57 9.90
N ILE A 101 -2.36 -7.29 9.88
CA ILE A 101 -3.27 -7.52 11.01
C ILE A 101 -4.20 -8.72 10.75
N SER A 102 -4.78 -9.30 11.80
CA SER A 102 -5.80 -10.34 11.65
C SER A 102 -7.16 -9.73 11.32
N VAL A 103 -7.97 -10.42 10.52
CA VAL A 103 -9.39 -10.07 10.30
C VAL A 103 -10.18 -10.12 11.62
N ASP A 104 -9.75 -10.94 12.58
CA ASP A 104 -10.39 -11.05 13.90
C ASP A 104 -10.20 -9.78 14.76
N ASP A 105 -9.21 -8.94 14.43
CA ASP A 105 -8.98 -7.66 15.10
C ASP A 105 -9.88 -6.54 14.54
N VAL A 106 -10.67 -6.81 13.49
CA VAL A 106 -11.56 -5.84 12.87
C VAL A 106 -12.86 -5.70 13.66
N ILE A 107 -13.07 -4.53 14.25
CA ILE A 107 -14.31 -4.19 14.97
C ILE A 107 -15.50 -4.01 14.00
N GLY A 108 -15.27 -3.37 12.85
CA GLY A 108 -16.33 -3.13 11.88
C GLY A 108 -15.92 -2.26 10.70
N LYS A 109 -16.86 -2.06 9.76
CA LYS A 109 -16.66 -1.28 8.54
C LYS A 109 -17.34 0.09 8.66
N ALA A 110 -16.56 1.15 8.45
CA ALA A 110 -17.10 2.51 8.32
C ALA A 110 -18.03 2.59 7.09
N SER A 111 -19.31 2.87 7.32
CA SER A 111 -20.35 2.82 6.29
C SER A 111 -21.19 4.09 6.18
N LEU A 112 -21.27 4.91 7.24
CA LEU A 112 -22.13 6.10 7.30
C LEU A 112 -21.39 7.25 7.96
N ILE A 113 -21.37 8.40 7.30
CA ILE A 113 -20.94 9.67 7.88
C ILE A 113 -22.17 10.31 8.50
N VAL A 114 -22.22 10.42 9.83
CA VAL A 114 -23.36 11.04 10.54
C VAL A 114 -23.14 12.53 10.82
N TRP A 115 -21.90 13.00 10.81
CA TRP A 115 -21.51 14.37 11.15
C TRP A 115 -20.26 14.80 10.36
N PRO A 116 -20.12 16.09 9.95
CA PRO A 116 -21.09 17.18 10.08
C PRO A 116 -22.34 17.00 9.21
N PRO A 117 -23.47 17.67 9.50
CA PRO A 117 -24.75 17.42 8.81
C PRO A 117 -24.68 17.60 7.29
N GLY A 118 -23.86 18.55 6.81
CA GLY A 118 -23.64 18.79 5.38
C GLY A 118 -22.84 17.69 4.67
N ARG A 119 -22.32 16.71 5.42
CA ARG A 119 -21.64 15.51 4.89
C ARG A 119 -22.40 14.22 5.20
N LEU A 120 -23.63 14.30 5.72
CA LEU A 120 -24.43 13.12 5.99
C LEU A 120 -24.56 12.29 4.71
N GLY A 121 -24.07 11.07 4.74
CA GLY A 121 -23.98 10.24 3.54
C GLY A 121 -23.30 8.91 3.77
N TRP A 122 -23.49 8.00 2.84
CA TRP A 122 -22.88 6.67 2.86
C TRP A 122 -21.42 6.73 2.44
N ILE A 123 -20.63 5.79 2.98
CA ILE A 123 -19.24 5.57 2.59
C ILE A 123 -19.20 4.36 1.67
N ASP A 124 -18.90 4.61 0.40
CA ASP A 124 -18.64 3.54 -0.56
C ASP A 124 -17.24 2.95 -0.35
N SER A 125 -17.05 1.70 -0.75
CA SER A 125 -15.75 1.02 -0.71
C SER A 125 -15.50 0.28 -2.02
N PRO A 126 -15.22 1.00 -3.12
CA PRO A 126 -14.82 0.38 -4.35
C PRO A 126 -13.47 -0.33 -4.17
N ASP A 127 -13.24 -1.38 -4.97
CA ASP A 127 -11.90 -1.94 -5.12
C ASP A 127 -11.00 -0.86 -5.73
N PRO A 128 -9.88 -0.46 -5.07
CA PRO A 128 -8.99 0.58 -5.57
C PRO A 128 -8.13 0.09 -6.74
N ARG A 129 -8.13 -1.20 -7.09
CA ARG A 129 -7.50 -1.65 -8.33
C ARG A 129 -8.32 -1.13 -9.51
N PRO A 130 -7.69 -0.59 -10.55
CA PRO A 130 -8.41 -0.23 -11.76
C PRO A 130 -9.16 -1.47 -12.27
N THR A 131 -10.46 -1.31 -12.56
CA THR A 131 -11.28 -2.32 -13.22
C THR A 131 -10.78 -2.51 -14.66
N ALA A 132 -9.60 -3.10 -14.82
CA ALA A 132 -9.11 -3.55 -16.10
C ALA A 132 -9.93 -4.77 -16.51
N ALA A 133 -10.35 -4.79 -17.78
CA ALA A 133 -11.07 -5.83 -18.49
C ALA A 133 -10.95 -7.23 -17.85
N ALA A 134 -12.10 -7.91 -17.74
CA ALA A 134 -12.23 -9.35 -17.49
C ALA A 134 -11.00 -10.13 -17.94
N ASP A 135 -10.47 -10.96 -17.04
CA ASP A 135 -9.47 -12.00 -17.27
C ASP A 135 -9.18 -12.22 -18.76
N PRO A 136 -7.95 -11.98 -19.27
CA PRO A 136 -7.52 -12.77 -20.40
C PRO A 136 -7.43 -14.20 -19.85
N GLY A 137 -8.50 -14.97 -20.05
CA GLY A 137 -8.57 -16.38 -19.69
C GLY A 137 -7.32 -17.13 -20.16
N PRO A 138 -7.08 -18.34 -19.64
CA PRO A 138 -5.80 -19.01 -19.77
C PRO A 138 -5.32 -18.98 -21.21
N VAL A 139 -4.16 -18.37 -21.43
CA VAL A 139 -3.43 -18.44 -22.70
C VAL A 139 -3.23 -19.91 -23.01
N ALA A 140 -4.06 -20.43 -23.93
CA ALA A 140 -3.86 -21.76 -24.48
C ALA A 140 -2.48 -21.75 -25.14
N LEU A 141 -1.56 -22.52 -24.56
CA LEU A 141 -0.31 -22.89 -25.23
C LEU A 141 -0.72 -23.74 -26.43
N ASP A 142 -0.89 -23.07 -27.58
CA ASP A 142 -1.13 -23.74 -28.85
C ASP A 142 0.14 -24.50 -29.23
N ALA A 143 0.03 -25.83 -29.16
CA ALA A 143 1.10 -26.77 -29.44
C ALA A 143 1.23 -26.97 -30.96
N GLY A 144 1.90 -26.03 -31.64
CA GLY A 144 2.62 -26.23 -32.91
C GLY A 144 1.81 -26.59 -34.17
N PRO A 145 2.36 -26.21 -35.34
CA PRO A 145 3.14 -27.25 -36.02
C PRO A 145 4.52 -26.77 -36.46
N ALA A 146 5.46 -27.71 -36.47
CA ALA A 146 6.78 -27.54 -37.06
C ALA A 146 6.64 -27.17 -38.56
N GLY A 147 7.26 -26.05 -38.97
CA GLY A 147 7.18 -25.60 -40.36
C GLY A 147 8.16 -24.47 -40.72
N LEU A 148 9.40 -24.87 -41.03
CA LEU A 148 10.28 -24.36 -42.09
C LEU A 148 10.62 -22.84 -42.20
N SER A 149 11.92 -22.58 -41.98
CA SER A 149 12.80 -21.71 -42.78
C SER A 149 12.46 -20.22 -42.97
N GLY A 150 12.89 -19.40 -42.01
CA GLY A 150 13.08 -17.94 -42.20
C GLY A 150 14.56 -17.56 -42.45
N PRO A 151 14.85 -16.50 -43.24
CA PRO A 151 16.21 -16.16 -43.66
C PRO A 151 17.08 -15.65 -42.51
N ARG A 152 18.34 -16.10 -42.48
CA ARG A 152 19.36 -15.67 -41.51
C ARG A 152 19.70 -14.19 -41.71
N VAL A 153 19.08 -13.31 -40.93
CA VAL A 153 19.51 -11.91 -40.79
C VAL A 153 20.88 -11.88 -40.11
N ARG A 154 21.93 -11.56 -40.88
CA ARG A 154 23.27 -11.25 -40.34
C ARG A 154 23.17 -9.99 -39.49
N ARG A 155 23.06 -10.13 -38.18
CA ARG A 155 23.24 -9.03 -37.22
C ARG A 155 24.69 -8.53 -37.33
N ARG A 156 24.92 -7.39 -37.99
CA ARG A 156 26.16 -6.63 -37.86
C ARG A 156 26.28 -6.22 -36.40
N ARG A 157 27.26 -6.79 -35.69
CA ARG A 157 27.65 -6.37 -34.34
C ARG A 157 28.11 -4.92 -34.41
N ARG A 158 27.25 -3.96 -34.07
CA ARG A 158 27.69 -2.59 -33.75
C ARG A 158 28.40 -2.68 -32.41
N ARG A 159 29.72 -2.45 -32.42
CA ARG A 159 30.55 -2.40 -31.20
C ARG A 159 30.06 -1.22 -30.36
N CYS A 160 29.58 -1.49 -29.15
CA CYS A 160 29.38 -0.46 -28.14
C CYS A 160 30.73 0.16 -27.80
N ARG A 161 30.82 1.48 -27.91
CA ARG A 161 31.98 2.27 -27.50
C ARG A 161 31.85 2.50 -25.98
N PRO A 162 32.87 2.21 -25.17
CA PRO A 162 32.80 2.46 -23.73
C PRO A 162 32.70 3.97 -23.49
N VAL A 163 31.74 4.36 -22.64
CA VAL A 163 31.59 5.71 -22.09
C VAL A 163 32.79 5.95 -21.16
N GLY A 164 33.48 7.07 -21.38
CA GLY A 164 34.68 7.43 -20.64
C GLY A 164 34.43 7.58 -19.14
N ARG A 165 35.35 7.03 -18.34
CA ARG A 165 35.48 7.32 -16.91
C ARG A 165 35.85 8.80 -16.73
N THR A 166 35.04 9.53 -15.97
CA THR A 166 35.41 10.81 -15.39
C THR A 166 36.57 10.59 -14.40
N PRO A 167 37.66 11.38 -14.44
CA PRO A 167 38.73 11.25 -13.46
C PRO A 167 38.27 11.77 -12.09
N ALA A 168 38.60 11.00 -11.05
CA ALA A 168 38.42 11.34 -9.66
C ALA A 168 39.24 12.60 -9.31
N ALA A 169 38.58 13.60 -8.72
CA ALA A 169 39.24 14.76 -8.15
C ALA A 169 40.12 14.32 -6.97
N GLY A 170 41.37 14.80 -6.98
CA GLY A 170 42.45 14.42 -6.08
C GLY A 170 42.22 14.81 -4.62
N GLY A 171 42.90 14.06 -3.76
CA GLY A 171 42.86 14.14 -2.31
C GLY A 171 43.51 15.38 -1.67
N PRO A 172 43.56 15.40 -0.32
CA PRO A 172 43.78 16.59 0.47
C PRO A 172 45.24 17.03 0.49
N ARG A 173 45.49 18.32 0.25
CA ARG A 173 46.78 18.95 0.55
C ARG A 173 46.74 19.55 1.95
N THR A 174 47.47 18.90 2.84
CA THR A 174 48.00 19.47 4.09
C THR A 174 48.77 20.75 3.80
N ARG A 175 48.54 21.81 4.59
CA ARG A 175 49.53 22.87 4.74
C ARG A 175 49.70 23.22 6.22
N ASP A 176 50.94 23.03 6.62
CA ASP A 176 51.58 23.24 7.90
C ASP A 176 51.80 24.75 8.17
N GLY A 177 51.73 25.12 9.46
CA GLY A 177 52.58 26.07 10.17
C GLY A 177 52.75 27.53 9.70
N GLY A 178 52.33 28.47 10.58
CA GLY A 178 53.25 29.49 11.10
C GLY A 178 53.01 30.96 10.71
N ARG A 179 52.33 31.74 11.56
CA ARG A 179 52.89 32.82 12.40
C ARG A 179 51.82 33.44 13.28
#